data_AF-A0A397UDK6-F1
#
_entry.id   AF-A0A397UDK6-F1
#
_cell.length_a   1.000
_cell.length_b   1.000
_cell.length_c   1.000
_cell.angle_alpha   90.00
_cell.angle_beta   90.00
_cell.angle_gamma   90.00
#
_symmetry.space_group_name_H-M   'P 1'
#
loop_
_entity.id
_entity.type
_entity.pdbx_description
1 polymer ?
#
loop_
_entity_poly.entity_id
_entity_poly.type
_entity_poly.pdbx_seq_one_letter_code
_entity_poly.pdbx_strand_id
1 'polypeptide(L)'
;MKKHMIFILTFLIITIAEASISKRKDHYQISLFKRQENFTCTPCGDFDCCNSTEVCSEDEFCCDASRACGGDCCTSTEVCTGFDFCCDKSLACGIDCCDSTEVCAGDRQCCNPDRVCGGGIDATCCDESQTCVDGNCR
;
A
#
# COMPACT_ATOMS: atom_id res chain seq x y z
N MET A 1 -48.57 -22.76 8.49
CA MET A 1 -47.60 -21.79 7.90
C MET A 1 -46.50 -21.36 8.88
N LYS A 2 -46.79 -20.86 10.10
CA LYS A 2 -45.75 -20.45 11.07
C LYS A 2 -44.72 -21.54 11.45
N LYS A 3 -45.14 -22.81 11.64
CA LYS A 3 -44.22 -23.92 11.97
C LYS A 3 -43.21 -24.26 10.87
N HIS A 4 -43.56 -24.07 9.59
CA HIS A 4 -42.64 -24.36 8.49
C HIS A 4 -41.61 -23.25 8.28
N MET A 5 -41.99 -21.99 8.50
CA MET A 5 -41.02 -20.87 8.48
C MET A 5 -39.95 -21.00 9.56
N ILE A 6 -40.32 -21.44 10.77
CA ILE A 6 -39.37 -21.64 11.86
C ILE A 6 -38.35 -22.72 11.48
N PHE A 7 -38.82 -23.82 10.88
CA PHE A 7 -37.95 -24.94 10.49
C PHE A 7 -36.94 -24.54 9.40
N ILE A 8 -37.39 -23.79 8.40
CA ILE A 8 -36.52 -23.26 7.34
C ILE A 8 -35.48 -22.29 7.93
N LEU A 9 -35.89 -21.41 8.84
CA LEU A 9 -34.98 -20.44 9.46
C LEU A 9 -33.89 -21.14 10.29
N THR A 10 -34.25 -22.17 11.06
CA THR A 10 -33.27 -22.96 11.83
C THR A 10 -32.29 -23.70 10.94
N PHE A 11 -32.76 -24.29 9.84
CA PHE A 11 -31.86 -24.95 8.87
C PHE A 11 -30.91 -23.94 8.23
N LEU A 12 -31.40 -22.75 7.86
CA LEU A 12 -30.56 -21.71 7.26
C LEU A 12 -29.46 -21.24 8.23
N ILE A 13 -29.78 -21.07 9.51
CA ILE A 13 -28.81 -20.64 10.54
C ILE A 13 -27.73 -21.69 10.75
N ILE A 14 -28.10 -22.98 10.81
CA ILE A 14 -27.14 -24.08 10.97
C ILE A 14 -26.19 -24.13 9.77
N THR A 15 -26.72 -24.07 8.54
CA THR A 15 -25.90 -24.11 7.33
C THR A 15 -24.94 -22.92 7.23
N ILE A 16 -25.37 -21.71 7.63
CA ILE A 16 -24.51 -20.51 7.65
C ILE A 16 -23.43 -20.64 8.74
N ALA A 17 -23.77 -21.18 9.91
CA ALA A 17 -22.82 -21.43 10.99
C ALA A 17 -21.76 -22.47 10.57
N GLU A 18 -22.15 -23.56 9.90
CA GLU A 18 -21.21 -24.58 9.44
C GLU A 18 -20.30 -24.06 8.31
N ALA A 19 -20.84 -23.29 7.36
CA ALA A 19 -20.04 -22.68 6.30
C ALA A 19 -19.02 -21.66 6.84
N SER A 20 -19.37 -20.90 7.87
CA SER A 20 -18.45 -19.95 8.51
C SER A 20 -17.38 -20.65 9.35
N ILE A 21 -17.71 -21.76 10.03
CA ILE A 21 -16.74 -22.59 10.75
C ILE A 21 -15.78 -23.31 9.77
N SER A 22 -16.26 -23.77 8.62
CA SER A 22 -15.42 -24.41 7.60
C SER A 22 -14.38 -23.43 7.02
N LYS A 23 -14.79 -22.21 6.66
CA LYS A 23 -13.86 -21.16 6.18
C LYS A 23 -12.79 -20.81 7.22
N ARG A 24 -13.13 -20.87 8.52
CA ARG A 24 -12.17 -20.61 9.60
C ARG A 24 -11.16 -21.76 9.77
N LYS A 25 -11.51 -22.99 9.43
CA LYS A 25 -10.60 -24.16 9.47
C LYS A 25 -9.58 -24.14 8.33
N ASP A 26 -9.95 -23.68 7.15
CA ASP A 26 -9.03 -23.62 6.00
C ASP A 26 -7.91 -22.61 6.23
N HIS A 27 -8.22 -21.46 6.85
CA HIS A 27 -7.19 -20.50 7.29
C HIS A 27 -6.27 -21.05 8.40
N TYR A 28 -6.81 -21.90 9.29
CA TYR A 28 -6.06 -22.45 10.42
C TYR A 28 -5.11 -23.58 10.03
N GLN A 29 -5.46 -24.37 9.01
CA GLN A 29 -4.59 -25.44 8.50
C GLN A 29 -3.42 -24.88 7.68
N ILE A 30 -3.64 -23.83 6.87
CA ILE A 30 -2.57 -23.21 6.08
C ILE A 30 -1.51 -22.54 6.99
N SER A 31 -1.94 -21.93 8.10
CA SER A 31 -1.04 -21.28 9.07
C SER A 31 -0.23 -22.27 9.92
N LEU A 32 -0.79 -23.44 10.27
CA LEU A 32 -0.06 -24.48 11.00
C LEU A 32 0.99 -25.20 10.15
N PHE A 33 0.74 -25.41 8.86
CA PHE A 33 1.69 -26.11 7.98
C PHE A 33 2.98 -25.31 7.71
N LYS A 34 2.93 -23.97 7.77
CA LYS A 34 4.14 -23.13 7.64
C LYS A 34 5.09 -23.23 8.85
N ARG A 35 4.63 -23.78 9.99
CA ARG A 35 5.43 -23.87 11.23
C ARG A 35 6.34 -25.09 11.30
N GLN A 36 6.21 -26.05 10.37
CA GLN A 36 6.85 -27.37 10.50
C GLN A 36 8.05 -27.60 9.60
N GLU A 37 8.29 -26.74 8.61
CA GLU A 37 9.55 -26.77 7.86
C GLU A 37 10.44 -25.65 8.36
N ASN A 38 11.58 -26.05 8.93
CA ASN A 38 12.81 -25.39 9.38
C ASN A 38 13.22 -24.00 8.80
N PHE A 39 12.27 -23.13 8.47
CA PHE A 39 12.49 -21.76 8.05
C PHE A 39 12.59 -20.91 9.31
N THR A 40 13.78 -20.36 9.53
CA THR A 40 14.01 -19.24 10.45
C THR A 40 13.20 -18.05 9.94
N CYS A 41 11.93 -18.01 10.31
CA CYS A 41 11.05 -16.90 9.97
C CYS A 41 10.87 -16.02 11.21
N THR A 42 10.80 -14.71 10.99
CA THR A 42 10.60 -13.73 12.05
C THR A 42 9.11 -13.62 12.32
N PRO A 43 8.63 -13.85 13.55
CA PRO A 43 7.20 -13.73 13.87
C PRO A 43 6.72 -12.29 13.63
N CYS A 44 5.54 -12.18 13.03
CA CYS A 44 4.88 -10.92 12.73
C CYS A 44 3.39 -11.05 13.06
N GLY A 45 2.91 -10.28 14.04
CA GLY A 45 1.57 -10.45 14.58
C GLY A 45 1.35 -11.78 15.30
N ASP A 46 0.07 -12.12 15.49
CA ASP A 46 -0.35 -13.31 16.22
C ASP A 46 -0.15 -14.62 15.44
N PHE A 47 -0.14 -14.58 14.09
CA PHE A 47 -0.18 -15.80 13.26
C PHE A 47 0.72 -15.78 12.03
N ASP A 48 1.36 -14.66 11.68
CA ASP A 48 2.19 -14.56 10.48
C ASP A 48 3.69 -14.72 10.79
N CYS A 49 4.42 -15.18 9.78
CA CYS A 49 5.85 -15.40 9.87
C CYS A 49 6.52 -14.96 8.57
N CYS A 50 7.44 -14.00 8.72
CA CYS A 50 8.11 -13.37 7.59
C CYS A 50 9.38 -14.14 7.24
N ASN A 51 9.60 -14.33 5.95
CA ASN A 51 10.84 -14.93 5.47
C ASN A 51 12.04 -13.98 5.67
N SER A 52 13.26 -14.43 5.35
CA SER A 52 14.47 -13.61 5.52
C SER A 52 14.56 -12.39 4.60
N THR A 53 13.69 -12.29 3.59
CA THR A 53 13.62 -11.16 2.64
C THR A 53 12.44 -10.23 2.94
N GLU A 54 11.68 -10.51 3.99
CA GLU A 54 10.49 -9.77 4.39
C GLU A 54 10.73 -9.07 5.73
N VAL A 55 10.01 -7.96 5.93
CA VAL A 55 9.93 -7.23 7.18
C VAL A 55 8.49 -7.24 7.68
N CYS A 56 8.33 -7.22 9.00
CA CYS A 56 7.02 -7.09 9.61
C CYS A 56 6.60 -5.62 9.58
N SER A 57 5.44 -5.33 8.99
CA SER A 57 4.81 -4.01 9.04
C SER A 57 4.20 -3.74 10.41
N GLU A 58 3.83 -2.49 10.68
CA GLU A 58 3.11 -2.12 11.91
C GLU A 58 1.73 -2.78 11.99
N ASP A 59 1.10 -3.04 10.84
CA ASP A 59 -0.18 -3.73 10.69
C ASP A 59 -0.06 -5.27 10.75
N GLU A 60 1.05 -5.78 11.28
CA GLU A 60 1.24 -7.20 11.58
C GLU A 60 1.22 -8.13 10.35
N PHE A 61 1.62 -7.63 9.19
CA PHE A 61 1.76 -8.46 7.97
C PHE A 61 3.18 -8.41 7.39
N CYS A 62 3.55 -9.44 6.64
CA CYS A 62 4.88 -9.53 6.02
C CYS A 62 4.94 -8.73 4.71
N CYS A 63 5.85 -7.75 4.67
CA CYS A 63 6.15 -6.96 3.50
C CYS A 63 7.51 -7.36 2.92
N ASP A 64 7.63 -7.44 1.60
CA ASP A 64 8.95 -7.57 0.97
C ASP A 64 9.83 -6.37 1.37
N ALA A 65 11.07 -6.63 1.81
CA ALA A 65 11.98 -5.58 2.26
C ALA A 65 12.23 -4.50 1.19
N SER A 66 12.07 -4.83 -0.10
CA SER A 66 12.17 -3.86 -1.20
C SER A 66 10.98 -2.91 -1.33
N ARG A 67 9.86 -3.22 -0.65
CA ARG A 67 8.58 -2.47 -0.70
C ARG A 67 8.21 -1.81 0.63
N ALA A 68 8.96 -2.12 1.69
CA ALA A 68 8.72 -1.56 3.00
C ALA A 68 9.03 -0.05 3.03
N CYS A 69 8.10 0.71 3.63
CA CYS A 69 8.20 2.16 3.73
C CYS A 69 7.54 2.63 5.01
N GLY A 70 8.30 3.15 5.98
CA GLY A 70 7.70 3.80 7.15
C GLY A 70 6.72 2.98 7.97
N GLY A 71 6.94 1.67 8.10
CA GLY A 71 6.00 0.78 8.79
C GLY A 71 4.89 0.21 7.90
N ASP A 72 4.78 0.70 6.67
CA ASP A 72 3.78 0.30 5.68
C ASP A 72 4.42 -0.47 4.50
N CYS A 73 3.58 -1.02 3.61
CA CYS A 73 4.03 -1.81 2.47
C CYS A 73 3.47 -1.31 1.14
N CYS A 74 4.32 -0.63 0.36
CA CYS A 74 3.92 -0.03 -0.90
C CYS A 74 3.53 -1.10 -1.91
N THR A 75 2.44 -0.91 -2.65
CA THR A 75 2.00 -1.79 -3.74
C THR A 75 3.00 -1.81 -4.90
N SER A 76 2.81 -2.70 -5.88
CA SER A 76 3.67 -2.75 -7.07
C SER A 76 3.62 -1.48 -7.94
N THR A 77 2.57 -0.66 -7.78
CA THR A 77 2.38 0.61 -8.47
C THR A 77 2.91 1.81 -7.69
N GLU A 78 3.35 1.59 -6.46
CA GLU A 78 3.85 2.64 -5.57
C GLU A 78 5.37 2.53 -5.38
N VAL A 79 5.93 3.60 -4.85
CA VAL A 79 7.33 3.72 -4.44
C VAL A 79 7.40 4.37 -3.06
N CYS A 80 8.36 3.95 -2.25
CA CYS A 80 8.64 4.58 -0.98
C CYS A 80 9.32 5.93 -1.22
N THR A 81 8.74 7.00 -0.69
CA THR A 81 9.30 8.35 -0.77
C THR A 81 9.98 8.74 0.55
N GLY A 82 10.71 9.86 0.58
CA GLY A 82 11.61 10.21 1.70
C GLY A 82 10.92 10.46 3.05
N PHE A 83 9.59 10.55 3.06
CA PHE A 83 8.77 10.74 4.26
C PHE A 83 8.09 9.45 4.72
N ASP A 84 8.65 8.29 4.39
CA ASP A 84 8.19 7.03 4.97
C ASP A 84 6.73 6.70 4.62
N PHE A 85 6.28 7.13 3.43
CA PHE A 85 4.97 6.78 2.89
C PHE A 85 5.03 6.36 1.42
N CYS A 86 4.05 5.56 1.03
CA CYS A 86 3.91 5.02 -0.31
C CYS A 86 3.24 6.02 -1.25
N CYS A 87 3.92 6.34 -2.34
CA CYS A 87 3.43 7.24 -3.37
C CYS A 87 3.21 6.47 -4.67
N ASP A 88 2.15 6.77 -5.42
CA ASP A 88 2.00 6.25 -6.78
C ASP A 88 3.21 6.65 -7.63
N LYS A 89 3.77 5.70 -8.38
CA LYS A 89 4.95 5.94 -9.24
C LYS A 89 4.75 7.09 -10.23
N SER A 90 3.51 7.37 -10.63
CA SER A 90 3.18 8.48 -11.54
C SER A 90 3.21 9.85 -10.87
N LEU A 91 3.14 9.90 -9.54
CA LEU A 91 3.11 11.12 -8.72
C LEU A 91 4.41 11.36 -7.94
N ALA A 92 5.28 10.36 -7.88
CA ALA A 92 6.54 10.46 -7.17
C ALA A 92 7.46 11.52 -7.79
N CYS A 93 7.94 12.45 -6.97
CA CYS A 93 8.84 13.53 -7.36
C CYS A 93 10.00 13.66 -6.37
N GLY A 94 11.08 12.91 -6.64
CA GLY A 94 12.22 12.85 -5.73
C GLY A 94 11.83 12.26 -4.38
N ILE A 95 11.84 13.09 -3.32
CA ILE A 95 11.42 12.70 -1.97
C ILE A 95 9.94 13.01 -1.69
N ASP A 96 9.26 13.73 -2.57
CA ASP A 96 7.88 14.17 -2.42
C ASP A 96 6.91 13.29 -3.23
N CYS A 97 5.62 13.37 -2.89
CA CYS A 97 4.53 12.81 -3.67
C CYS A 97 3.58 13.93 -4.06
N CYS A 98 3.43 14.14 -5.36
CA CYS A 98 2.62 15.23 -5.88
C CYS A 98 1.13 14.93 -5.82
N ASP A 99 0.32 15.98 -5.75
CA ASP A 99 -1.10 15.84 -6.00
C ASP A 99 -1.36 15.44 -7.46
N SER A 100 -2.49 14.77 -7.70
CA SER A 100 -2.90 14.34 -9.07
C SER A 100 -3.06 15.50 -10.08
N THR A 101 -3.11 16.74 -9.60
CA THR A 101 -3.19 17.96 -10.40
C THR A 101 -1.84 18.62 -10.66
N GLU A 102 -0.79 18.15 -9.99
CA GLU A 102 0.55 18.69 -10.07
C GLU A 102 1.45 17.83 -10.95
N VAL A 103 2.60 18.38 -11.32
CA VAL A 103 3.64 17.71 -12.09
C VAL A 103 4.99 17.88 -11.40
N CYS A 104 5.86 16.89 -11.55
CA CYS A 104 7.20 16.95 -11.00
C CYS A 104 8.12 17.85 -11.85
N ALA A 105 8.60 18.94 -11.28
CA ALA A 105 9.61 19.81 -11.86
C ALA A 105 11.00 19.42 -11.35
N GLY A 106 11.90 19.08 -12.29
CA GLY A 106 13.33 18.87 -12.01
C GLY A 106 13.66 17.75 -11.01
N ASP A 107 12.78 16.74 -10.91
CA ASP A 107 12.88 15.60 -9.97
C ASP A 107 12.87 15.99 -8.48
N ARG A 108 12.39 17.19 -8.14
CA ARG A 108 12.53 17.74 -6.78
C ARG A 108 11.32 18.45 -6.22
N GLN A 109 10.41 18.94 -7.06
CA GLN A 109 9.31 19.76 -6.59
C GLN A 109 8.02 19.50 -7.37
N CYS A 110 6.93 19.31 -6.63
CA CYS A 110 5.58 19.29 -7.16
C CYS A 110 5.16 20.71 -7.53
N CYS A 111 4.68 20.88 -8.76
CA CYS A 111 4.37 22.17 -9.33
C CYS A 111 3.05 22.14 -10.07
N ASN A 112 2.31 23.24 -10.01
CA ASN A 112 1.18 23.44 -10.91
C ASN A 112 1.69 23.45 -12.37
N PRO A 113 1.07 22.69 -13.29
CA PRO A 113 1.49 22.63 -14.69
C PRO A 113 1.67 24.00 -15.37
N ASP A 114 0.84 24.98 -15.00
CA ASP A 114 0.88 26.33 -15.59
C ASP A 114 2.08 27.17 -15.10
N ARG A 115 2.81 26.69 -14.09
CA ARG A 115 3.95 27.37 -13.46
C ARG A 115 5.29 26.68 -13.71
N VAL A 116 5.29 25.56 -14.43
CA VAL A 116 6.54 24.88 -14.78
C VAL A 116 7.30 25.71 -15.81
N CYS A 117 8.57 25.97 -15.52
CA CYS A 117 9.47 26.71 -16.39
C CYS A 117 10.74 25.92 -16.68
N GLY A 118 11.19 25.93 -17.94
CA GLY A 118 12.32 25.12 -18.40
C GLY A 118 11.88 23.76 -18.96
N GLY A 119 12.77 22.76 -18.92
CA GLY A 119 12.47 21.42 -19.40
C GLY A 119 13.46 20.37 -18.91
N GLY A 120 12.98 19.14 -18.72
CA GLY A 120 13.79 18.04 -18.20
C GLY A 120 14.20 18.25 -16.74
N ILE A 121 15.45 17.92 -16.41
CA ILE A 121 16.01 18.01 -15.05
C ILE A 121 16.19 19.45 -14.55
N ASP A 122 16.19 20.43 -15.48
CA ASP A 122 16.35 21.85 -15.16
C ASP A 122 14.99 22.56 -15.01
N ALA A 123 13.88 21.82 -15.10
CA ALA A 123 12.56 22.38 -14.88
C ALA A 123 12.41 22.84 -13.43
N THR A 124 11.83 24.03 -13.24
CA THR A 124 11.58 24.63 -11.94
C THR A 124 10.14 25.13 -11.85
N CYS A 125 9.62 25.25 -10.63
CA CYS A 125 8.33 25.90 -10.40
C CYS A 125 8.52 27.40 -10.21
N CYS A 126 7.85 28.23 -11.00
CA CYS A 126 7.85 29.68 -10.79
C CYS A 126 6.87 30.07 -9.67
N ASP A 127 7.25 31.09 -8.90
CA ASP A 127 6.34 31.72 -7.94
C ASP A 127 5.17 32.41 -8.66
N GLU A 128 4.09 32.71 -7.92
CA GLU A 128 2.88 33.33 -8.49
C GLU A 128 3.13 34.69 -9.15
N SER A 129 4.19 35.38 -8.73
CA SER A 129 4.59 36.69 -9.23
C SER A 129 5.55 36.63 -10.42
N GLN A 130 6.06 35.45 -10.76
CA GLN A 130 7.08 35.25 -11.77
C GLN A 130 6.48 34.75 -13.08
N THR A 131 7.19 35.03 -14.17
CA THR A 131 6.87 34.53 -15.50
C THR A 131 8.05 33.76 -16.07
N CYS A 132 7.76 32.68 -16.80
CA CYS A 132 8.79 31.92 -17.48
C CYS A 132 9.26 32.65 -18.74
N VAL A 133 10.51 33.12 -18.73
CA VAL A 133 11.15 33.79 -19.87
C VAL A 133 12.46 33.09 -20.18
N ASP A 134 12.58 32.54 -21.40
CA ASP A 134 13.76 31.79 -21.86
C ASP A 134 14.17 30.65 -20.89
N GLY A 135 13.18 29.93 -20.36
CA GLY A 135 13.41 28.81 -19.44
C GLY A 135 13.82 29.21 -18.02
N ASN A 136 13.68 30.49 -17.65
CA ASN A 136 13.98 30.99 -16.31
C ASN A 136 12.80 31.80 -15.74
N CYS A 137 12.52 31.63 -14.45
CA CYS A 137 11.52 32.45 -13.75
C CYS A 137 12.07 33.87 -13.54
N ARG A 138 11.30 34.88 -13.96
CA ARG A 138 11.62 36.31 -13.82
C ARG A 138 10.46 37.12 -13.27
#